data_AF-A0AAN0RDJ9-F1
#
_entry.id   AF-A0AAN0RDJ9-F1
#
_cell.length_a   1.000
_cell.length_b   1.000
_cell.length_c   1.000
_cell.angle_alpha   90.00
_cell.angle_beta   90.00
_cell.angle_gamma   90.00
#
_symmetry.space_group_name_H-M   'P 1'
#
loop_
_entity.id
_entity.type
_entity.pdbx_description
1 polymer ?
#
loop_
_entity_poly.entity_id
_entity_poly.type
_entity_poly.pdbx_seq_one_letter_code
_entity_poly.pdbx_strand_id
1 'polypeptide(L)'
;MAAPEEQQSALERGSRDHDRVTTFFAEAMARIVPPVSQRVAVAVSGGSDSLALALLVARWQRSHGGSVLALVVDHGLRPESAFEAQLTLERLKTQKIEARLLRLTALRRGSAIASRARAARYDALMAACRNEGILDLLLGHHRQDQAETIWIRQQAGSAIMGLAGMAQIREASDIRLLRPLLAFDKTTLRNVVRDHGLDWVEDPSNDSPAAGRTQAREVVERDGLQQEQLLEMAHRAAMARRVQEQSIAQELASTVSFLPEGYALVSGNTLSFPSLAAVLGAVSGENYRPRHARLMPFQNGLRPMTLEGIRVMPAGRLPGDWLIVREHAAQQAPIFAKDRGLWDQRFRIHDPSREAEAKGLSLGALGKDAKLFRSRDGLPSVILQTLPSWRQGEKLIAVPHLGIVRSDPGATICLSPAQPATGALFQPGVMGW
;
A
#
# COMPACT_ATOMS: atom_id res chain seq x y z
N MET A 1 38.39 -45.20 -4.71
CA MET A 1 37.60 -45.10 -5.96
C MET A 1 36.10 -45.14 -5.65
N ALA A 2 35.60 -44.29 -4.73
CA ALA A 2 34.22 -44.30 -4.22
C ALA A 2 33.52 -42.93 -4.37
N ALA A 3 33.92 -42.14 -5.38
CA ALA A 3 33.43 -40.77 -5.62
C ALA A 3 32.18 -40.60 -6.52
N PRO A 4 31.78 -41.55 -7.42
CA PRO A 4 30.66 -41.30 -8.34
C PRO A 4 29.27 -41.30 -7.67
N GLU A 5 29.00 -42.20 -6.72
CA GLU A 5 27.66 -42.37 -6.14
C GLU A 5 27.26 -41.22 -5.21
N GLU A 6 28.19 -40.65 -4.44
CA GLU A 6 27.92 -39.50 -3.58
C GLU A 6 27.66 -38.22 -4.39
N GLN A 7 28.38 -38.03 -5.50
CA GLN A 7 28.17 -36.89 -6.41
C GLN A 7 26.82 -37.00 -7.12
N GLN A 8 26.45 -38.20 -7.58
CA GLN A 8 25.19 -38.44 -8.26
C GLN A 8 23.99 -38.31 -7.31
N SER A 9 24.12 -38.82 -6.07
CA SER A 9 23.12 -38.62 -5.01
C SER A 9 22.99 -37.15 -4.57
N ALA A 10 24.07 -36.38 -4.56
CA ALA A 10 24.03 -34.93 -4.27
C ALA A 10 23.35 -34.14 -5.41
N LEU A 11 23.64 -34.49 -6.66
CA LEU A 11 23.00 -33.90 -7.85
C LEU A 11 21.49 -34.20 -7.89
N GLU A 12 21.08 -35.43 -7.60
CA GLU A 12 19.67 -35.83 -7.54
C GLU A 12 18.91 -35.14 -6.38
N ARG A 13 19.55 -34.98 -5.22
CA ARG A 13 18.98 -34.20 -4.10
C ARG A 13 18.82 -32.72 -4.44
N GLY A 14 19.84 -32.11 -5.05
CA GLY A 14 19.76 -30.71 -5.51
C GLY A 14 18.67 -30.48 -6.57
N SER A 15 18.51 -31.41 -7.52
CA SER A 15 17.44 -31.34 -8.52
C SER A 15 16.05 -31.45 -7.89
N ARG A 16 15.85 -32.37 -6.94
CA ARG A 16 14.56 -32.53 -6.24
C ARG A 16 14.21 -31.31 -5.40
N ASP A 17 15.18 -30.69 -4.73
CA ASP A 17 14.92 -29.49 -3.94
C ASP A 17 14.59 -28.28 -4.83
N HIS A 18 15.26 -28.13 -5.98
CA HIS A 18 14.92 -27.10 -6.98
C HIS A 18 13.48 -27.24 -7.50
N ASP A 19 13.05 -28.46 -7.81
CA ASP A 19 11.68 -28.72 -8.29
C ASP A 19 10.63 -28.45 -7.21
N ARG A 20 10.94 -28.72 -5.93
CA ARG A 20 10.06 -28.37 -4.80
C ARG A 20 9.92 -26.86 -4.62
N VAL A 21 11.03 -26.10 -4.67
CA VAL A 21 11.01 -24.63 -4.60
C VAL A 21 10.16 -24.04 -5.70
N THR A 22 10.39 -24.48 -6.94
CA THR A 22 9.68 -23.93 -8.10
C THR A 22 8.20 -24.31 -8.10
N THR A 23 7.84 -25.52 -7.68
CA THR A 23 6.44 -25.96 -7.53
C THR A 23 5.73 -25.15 -6.45
N PHE A 24 6.31 -25.05 -5.25
CA PHE A 24 5.70 -24.28 -4.16
C PHE A 24 5.58 -22.79 -4.52
N PHE A 25 6.57 -22.23 -5.21
CA PHE A 25 6.49 -20.86 -5.73
C PHE A 25 5.36 -20.69 -6.75
N ALA A 26 5.18 -21.64 -7.66
CA ALA A 26 4.10 -21.61 -8.63
C ALA A 26 2.72 -21.67 -7.95
N GLU A 27 2.55 -22.47 -6.89
CA GLU A 27 1.34 -22.49 -6.07
C GLU A 27 1.09 -21.15 -5.36
N ALA A 28 2.13 -20.56 -4.78
CA ALA A 28 2.04 -19.25 -4.14
C ALA A 28 1.62 -18.17 -5.14
N MET A 29 2.19 -18.19 -6.35
CA MET A 29 1.87 -17.27 -7.44
C MET A 29 0.46 -17.46 -7.97
N ALA A 30 0.02 -18.69 -8.21
CA ALA A 30 -1.34 -18.99 -8.71
C ALA A 30 -2.44 -18.50 -7.76
N ARG A 31 -2.16 -18.38 -6.47
CA ARG A 31 -3.10 -17.83 -5.47
C ARG A 31 -3.20 -16.31 -5.49
N ILE A 32 -2.15 -15.61 -5.94
CA ILE A 32 -2.04 -14.14 -5.79
C ILE A 32 -1.99 -13.37 -7.10
N VAL A 33 -1.53 -13.99 -8.18
CA VAL A 33 -1.48 -13.40 -9.52
C VAL A 33 -2.64 -13.97 -10.32
N PRO A 34 -3.60 -13.13 -10.76
CA PRO A 34 -4.64 -13.56 -11.67
C PRO A 34 -4.06 -14.07 -12.99
N PRO A 35 -4.75 -14.99 -13.67
CA PRO A 35 -4.31 -15.53 -14.97
C PRO A 35 -4.10 -14.48 -16.08
N VAL A 36 -4.64 -13.27 -15.92
CA VAL A 36 -4.62 -12.19 -16.93
C VAL A 36 -3.35 -11.32 -16.90
N SER A 37 -2.49 -11.46 -15.89
CA SER A 37 -1.30 -10.61 -15.73
C SER A 37 -0.14 -11.04 -16.65
N GLN A 38 -0.23 -10.70 -17.94
CA GLN A 38 0.79 -11.00 -18.96
C GLN A 38 2.15 -10.32 -18.71
N ARG A 39 2.20 -9.29 -17.86
CA ARG A 39 3.43 -8.63 -17.46
C ARG A 39 3.37 -8.20 -16.00
N VAL A 40 4.43 -8.50 -15.25
CA VAL A 40 4.56 -8.14 -13.83
C VAL A 40 5.85 -7.39 -13.57
N ALA A 41 5.88 -6.58 -12.52
CA ALA A 41 7.07 -5.88 -12.05
C ALA A 41 7.62 -6.55 -10.79
N VAL A 42 8.94 -6.59 -10.65
CA VAL A 42 9.61 -7.09 -9.43
C VAL A 42 10.54 -6.01 -8.90
N ALA A 43 10.42 -5.65 -7.62
CA ALA A 43 11.38 -4.75 -6.98
C ALA A 43 12.66 -5.51 -6.60
N VAL A 44 13.80 -5.14 -7.20
CA VAL A 44 15.09 -5.81 -6.98
C VAL A 44 16.08 -4.85 -6.33
N SER A 45 16.51 -5.13 -5.11
CA SER A 45 17.49 -4.32 -4.38
C SER A 45 18.94 -4.75 -4.61
N GLY A 46 19.15 -5.92 -5.21
CA GLY A 46 20.48 -6.51 -5.40
C GLY A 46 20.86 -7.52 -4.31
N GLY A 47 20.10 -7.61 -3.22
CA GLY A 47 20.24 -8.63 -2.19
C GLY A 47 19.67 -9.99 -2.61
N SER A 48 20.08 -11.05 -1.90
CA SER A 48 19.72 -12.46 -2.19
C SER A 48 18.23 -12.66 -2.40
N ASP A 49 17.40 -12.10 -1.52
CA ASP A 49 15.97 -12.42 -1.48
C ASP A 49 15.24 -11.80 -2.69
N SER A 50 15.66 -10.61 -3.08
CA SER A 50 15.11 -9.90 -4.24
C SER A 50 15.57 -10.47 -5.58
N LEU A 51 16.80 -11.00 -5.64
CA LEU A 51 17.32 -11.72 -6.80
C LEU A 51 16.63 -13.08 -6.95
N ALA A 52 16.47 -13.83 -5.85
CA ALA A 52 15.71 -15.08 -5.84
C ALA A 52 14.28 -14.85 -6.34
N LEU A 53 13.61 -13.79 -5.86
CA LEU A 53 12.30 -13.41 -6.36
C LEU A 53 12.31 -13.18 -7.88
N ALA A 54 13.25 -12.38 -8.40
CA ALA A 54 13.33 -12.09 -9.83
C ALA A 54 13.51 -13.36 -10.67
N LEU A 55 14.38 -14.28 -10.23
CA LEU A 55 14.62 -15.58 -10.89
C LEU A 55 13.36 -16.45 -10.91
N LEU A 56 12.70 -16.62 -9.75
CA LEU A 56 11.51 -17.45 -9.61
C LEU A 56 10.34 -16.88 -10.43
N VAL A 57 10.12 -15.56 -10.39
CA VAL A 57 9.09 -14.87 -11.18
C VAL A 57 9.38 -14.98 -12.67
N ALA A 58 10.61 -14.79 -13.10
CA ALA A 58 10.99 -14.91 -14.50
C ALA A 58 10.77 -16.33 -15.05
N ARG A 59 11.05 -17.37 -14.24
CA ARG A 59 10.73 -18.76 -14.60
C ARG A 59 9.23 -18.97 -14.71
N TRP A 60 8.47 -18.55 -13.71
CA TRP A 60 7.01 -18.70 -13.68
C TRP A 60 6.33 -17.95 -14.84
N GLN A 61 6.72 -16.70 -15.12
CA GLN A 61 6.14 -15.93 -16.22
C GLN A 61 6.42 -16.58 -17.59
N ARG A 62 7.65 -17.07 -17.81
CA ARG A 62 7.99 -17.78 -19.06
C ARG A 62 7.15 -19.04 -19.27
N SER A 63 6.84 -19.80 -18.23
CA SER A 63 5.99 -20.98 -18.35
C SER A 63 4.51 -20.65 -18.58
N HIS A 64 4.10 -19.40 -18.37
CA HIS A 64 2.73 -18.91 -18.56
C HIS A 64 2.60 -17.90 -19.72
N GLY A 65 3.63 -17.76 -20.56
CA GLY A 65 3.59 -16.89 -21.74
C GLY A 65 3.65 -15.38 -21.43
N GLY A 66 4.01 -14.99 -20.21
CA GLY A 66 4.15 -13.59 -19.81
C GLY A 66 5.60 -13.14 -19.68
N SER A 67 5.78 -11.90 -19.23
CA SER A 67 7.08 -11.24 -19.06
C SER A 67 7.23 -10.58 -17.70
N VAL A 68 8.48 -10.26 -17.35
CA VAL A 68 8.84 -9.62 -16.08
C VAL A 68 9.67 -8.36 -16.35
N LEU A 69 9.37 -7.29 -15.63
CA LEU A 69 10.21 -6.09 -15.56
C LEU A 69 10.80 -5.97 -14.15
N ALA A 70 12.12 -6.13 -14.02
CA ALA A 70 12.81 -5.85 -12.78
C ALA A 70 13.03 -4.35 -12.61
N LEU A 71 12.64 -3.80 -11.46
CA LEU A 71 12.82 -2.40 -11.11
C LEU A 71 13.89 -2.30 -10.02
N VAL A 72 15.03 -1.70 -10.37
CA VAL A 72 16.16 -1.48 -9.47
C VAL A 72 16.17 -0.02 -9.06
N VAL A 73 16.27 0.26 -7.76
CA VAL A 73 16.23 1.63 -7.23
C VAL A 73 17.59 2.04 -6.71
N ASP A 74 18.17 3.08 -7.31
CA ASP A 74 19.29 3.83 -6.74
C ASP A 74 18.72 4.91 -5.81
N HIS A 75 18.97 4.75 -4.51
CA HIS A 75 18.44 5.65 -3.49
C HIS A 75 19.34 6.86 -3.22
N GLY A 76 20.58 6.86 -3.73
CA GLY A 76 21.52 7.98 -3.59
C GLY A 76 21.87 8.39 -2.15
N LEU A 77 21.59 7.55 -1.15
CA LEU A 77 21.88 7.86 0.27
C LEU A 77 23.37 7.65 0.61
N ARG A 78 24.02 6.73 -0.10
CA ARG A 78 25.44 6.42 0.03
C ARG A 78 26.12 6.46 -1.35
N PRO A 79 27.42 6.75 -1.42
CA PRO A 79 28.17 6.76 -2.67
C PRO A 79 28.09 5.45 -3.46
N GLU A 80 28.05 4.31 -2.77
CA GLU A 80 28.09 2.96 -3.34
C GLU A 80 26.76 2.54 -4.00
N SER A 81 25.65 3.22 -3.67
CA SER A 81 24.30 2.85 -4.11
C SER A 81 24.17 2.77 -5.64
N ALA A 82 24.78 3.74 -6.34
CA ALA A 82 24.76 3.77 -7.79
C ALA A 82 25.52 2.60 -8.42
N PHE A 83 26.66 2.21 -7.83
CA PHE A 83 27.46 1.08 -8.30
C PHE A 83 26.75 -0.25 -8.05
N GLU A 84 26.19 -0.45 -6.86
CA GLU A 84 25.45 -1.67 -6.50
C GLU A 84 24.19 -1.84 -7.35
N ALA A 85 23.48 -0.75 -7.63
CA ALA A 85 22.33 -0.76 -8.54
C ALA A 85 22.76 -1.17 -9.95
N GLN A 86 23.88 -0.65 -10.45
CA GLN A 86 24.42 -1.02 -11.76
C GLN A 86 24.84 -2.51 -11.82
N LEU A 87 25.53 -3.00 -10.80
CA LEU A 87 25.91 -4.41 -10.68
C LEU A 87 24.67 -5.32 -10.67
N THR A 88 23.59 -4.89 -10.03
CA THR A 88 22.31 -5.61 -10.02
C THR A 88 21.70 -5.69 -11.42
N LEU A 89 21.74 -4.61 -12.22
CA LEU A 89 21.26 -4.63 -13.61
C LEU A 89 22.07 -5.61 -14.46
N GLU A 90 23.38 -5.66 -14.28
CA GLU A 90 24.26 -6.58 -15.01
C GLU A 90 23.93 -8.04 -14.68
N ARG A 91 23.74 -8.37 -13.40
CA ARG A 91 23.31 -9.70 -12.94
C ARG A 91 21.95 -10.10 -13.48
N LEU A 92 20.98 -9.18 -13.56
CA LEU A 92 19.67 -9.46 -14.15
C LEU A 92 19.77 -9.69 -15.67
N LYS A 93 20.66 -8.95 -16.34
CA LYS A 93 20.91 -9.09 -17.78
C LYS A 93 21.50 -10.46 -18.13
N THR A 94 22.42 -11.01 -17.32
CA THR A 94 22.96 -12.37 -17.57
C THR A 94 21.88 -13.45 -17.49
N GLN A 95 20.83 -13.21 -16.71
CA GLN A 95 19.66 -14.09 -16.58
C GLN A 95 18.54 -13.80 -17.59
N LYS A 96 18.77 -12.90 -18.56
CA LYS A 96 17.79 -12.47 -19.56
C LYS A 96 16.51 -11.88 -18.95
N ILE A 97 16.65 -11.18 -17.82
CA ILE A 97 15.55 -10.46 -17.18
C ILE A 97 15.65 -8.99 -17.58
N GLU A 98 14.59 -8.45 -18.19
CA GLU A 98 14.51 -7.01 -18.49
C GLU A 98 14.53 -6.21 -17.18
N ALA A 99 15.39 -5.21 -17.11
CA ALA A 99 15.57 -4.42 -15.90
C ALA A 99 15.62 -2.93 -16.20
N ARG A 100 15.10 -2.11 -15.26
CA ARG A 100 15.12 -0.65 -15.34
C ARG A 100 15.66 -0.05 -14.05
N LEU A 101 16.54 0.94 -14.21
CA LEU A 101 17.05 1.75 -13.10
C LEU A 101 16.11 2.92 -12.82
N LEU A 102 15.73 3.08 -11.56
CA LEU A 102 14.98 4.21 -11.03
C LEU A 102 15.87 4.98 -10.08
N ARG A 103 16.15 6.25 -10.35
CA ARG A 103 16.96 7.10 -9.48
C ARG A 103 16.06 7.97 -8.61
N LEU A 104 16.25 7.91 -7.29
CA LEU A 104 15.54 8.79 -6.37
C LEU A 104 16.23 10.15 -6.35
N THR A 105 15.70 11.11 -7.10
CA THR A 105 16.11 12.50 -7.01
C THR A 105 15.37 13.16 -5.84
N ALA A 106 16.09 13.86 -4.94
CA ALA A 106 15.55 14.71 -3.86
C ALA A 106 15.28 14.09 -2.47
N LEU A 107 15.97 13.03 -2.06
CA LEU A 107 15.99 12.65 -0.63
C LEU A 107 16.82 13.63 0.20
N ARG A 108 16.16 14.63 0.81
CA ARG A 108 16.80 15.54 1.75
C ARG A 108 17.23 14.81 3.03
N ARG A 109 18.49 15.02 3.43
CA ARG A 109 19.04 14.55 4.72
C ARG A 109 18.26 15.18 5.87
N GLY A 110 18.15 14.47 6.99
CA GLY A 110 17.45 14.91 8.19
C GLY A 110 16.78 13.77 8.96
N SER A 111 16.01 14.10 10.00
CA SER A 111 15.29 13.13 10.84
C SER A 111 14.45 12.16 10.02
N ALA A 112 14.24 10.92 10.47
CA ALA A 112 13.39 9.92 9.78
C ALA A 112 13.74 9.65 8.30
N ILE A 113 15.00 9.85 7.89
CA ILE A 113 15.46 9.64 6.51
C ILE A 113 15.13 8.23 5.99
N ALA A 114 15.25 7.19 6.83
CA ALA A 114 14.91 5.82 6.44
C ALA A 114 13.43 5.66 6.08
N SER A 115 12.52 6.30 6.83
CA SER A 115 11.09 6.29 6.53
C SER A 115 10.78 7.02 5.23
N ARG A 116 11.37 8.21 5.03
CA ARG A 116 11.22 8.97 3.77
C ARG A 116 11.80 8.23 2.56
N ALA A 117 12.97 7.61 2.71
CA ALA A 117 13.58 6.81 1.66
C ALA A 117 12.71 5.60 1.29
N ARG A 118 12.12 4.94 2.30
CA ARG A 118 11.16 3.86 2.07
C ARG A 118 9.93 4.37 1.31
N ALA A 119 9.34 5.49 1.70
CA ALA A 119 8.19 6.07 1.00
C ALA A 119 8.54 6.41 -0.46
N ALA A 120 9.61 7.18 -0.67
CA ALA A 120 10.08 7.57 -2.00
C ALA A 120 10.38 6.37 -2.90
N ARG A 121 10.94 5.28 -2.34
CA ARG A 121 11.16 4.03 -3.07
C ARG A 121 9.86 3.41 -3.55
N TYR A 122 8.85 3.30 -2.69
CA TYR A 122 7.54 2.76 -3.09
C TYR A 122 6.87 3.66 -4.12
N ASP A 123 6.93 4.98 -3.96
CA ASP A 123 6.35 5.94 -4.91
C ASP A 123 7.01 5.82 -6.29
N ALA A 124 8.34 5.71 -6.35
CA ALA A 124 9.07 5.51 -7.61
C ALA A 124 8.73 4.18 -8.28
N LEU A 125 8.66 3.09 -7.51
CA LEU A 125 8.28 1.77 -8.03
C LEU A 125 6.85 1.78 -8.58
N MET A 126 5.89 2.33 -7.83
CA MET A 126 4.49 2.42 -8.27
C MET A 126 4.35 3.37 -9.48
N ALA A 127 5.07 4.49 -9.52
CA ALA A 127 5.11 5.38 -10.68
C ALA A 127 5.65 4.67 -11.94
N ALA A 128 6.71 3.88 -11.82
CA ALA A 128 7.24 3.10 -12.92
C ALA A 128 6.24 2.06 -13.42
N CYS A 129 5.56 1.36 -12.51
CA CYS A 129 4.52 0.39 -12.88
C CYS A 129 3.37 1.06 -13.65
N ARG A 130 2.89 2.22 -13.19
CA ARG A 130 1.84 3.00 -13.87
C ARG A 130 2.26 3.41 -15.28
N ASN A 131 3.48 3.91 -15.45
CA ASN A 131 3.99 4.32 -16.75
C ASN A 131 4.10 3.15 -17.74
N GLU A 132 4.30 1.92 -17.24
CA GLU A 132 4.39 0.70 -18.04
C GLU A 132 3.06 -0.05 -18.17
N GLY A 133 1.98 0.46 -17.56
CA GLY A 133 0.69 -0.23 -17.52
C GLY A 133 0.72 -1.56 -16.77
N ILE A 134 1.62 -1.73 -15.80
CA ILE A 134 1.78 -2.95 -15.02
C ILE A 134 0.99 -2.84 -13.71
N LEU A 135 0.06 -3.76 -13.47
CA LEU A 135 -0.78 -3.77 -12.27
C LEU A 135 -0.09 -4.39 -11.04
N ASP A 136 0.80 -5.37 -11.25
CA ASP A 136 1.34 -6.20 -10.18
C ASP A 136 2.82 -5.90 -9.92
N LEU A 137 3.11 -5.46 -8.69
CA LEU A 137 4.47 -5.23 -8.19
C LEU A 137 4.81 -6.22 -7.08
N LEU A 138 5.76 -7.10 -7.35
CA LEU A 138 6.21 -8.14 -6.43
C LEU A 138 7.39 -7.66 -5.58
N LEU A 139 7.39 -8.03 -4.30
CA LEU A 139 8.38 -7.64 -3.29
C LEU A 139 8.98 -8.87 -2.61
N GLY A 140 10.31 -8.87 -2.42
CA GLY A 140 11.07 -9.99 -1.87
C GLY A 140 11.02 -10.13 -0.34
N HIS A 141 9.86 -9.87 0.28
CA HIS A 141 9.72 -10.10 1.72
C HIS A 141 9.49 -11.58 2.01
N HIS A 142 10.17 -12.11 3.03
CA HIS A 142 10.20 -13.53 3.33
C HIS A 142 9.72 -13.86 4.76
N ARG A 143 9.83 -15.13 5.14
CA ARG A 143 9.30 -15.66 6.41
C ARG A 143 9.88 -14.99 7.66
N GLN A 144 11.20 -14.82 7.70
CA GLN A 144 11.85 -14.08 8.79
C GLN A 144 11.45 -12.59 8.84
N ASP A 145 11.24 -11.89 7.71
CA ASP A 145 10.74 -10.50 7.73
C ASP A 145 9.36 -10.39 8.40
N GLN A 146 8.52 -11.41 8.26
CA GLN A 146 7.23 -11.47 8.96
C GLN A 146 7.44 -11.58 10.46
N ALA A 147 8.22 -12.54 10.92
CA ALA A 147 8.52 -12.72 12.33
C ALA A 147 9.12 -11.44 12.94
N GLU A 148 10.07 -10.79 12.27
CA GLU A 148 10.61 -9.49 12.68
C GLU A 148 9.51 -8.43 12.81
N THR A 149 8.61 -8.35 11.82
CA THR A 149 7.50 -7.39 11.82
C THR A 149 6.55 -7.64 12.98
N ILE A 150 6.23 -8.90 13.29
CA ILE A 150 5.37 -9.27 14.41
C ILE A 150 6.01 -8.89 15.73
N TRP A 151 7.28 -9.25 15.91
CA TRP A 151 8.02 -8.94 17.13
C TRP A 151 8.03 -7.43 17.38
N ILE A 152 8.37 -6.62 16.38
CA ILE A 152 8.38 -5.15 16.50
C ILE A 152 6.99 -4.62 16.90
N ARG A 153 5.92 -5.14 16.29
CA ARG A 153 4.56 -4.70 16.59
C ARG A 153 4.09 -5.14 17.98
N GLN A 154 4.52 -6.30 18.44
CA GLN A 154 4.26 -6.78 19.79
C GLN A 154 4.94 -5.87 20.82
N GLN A 155 6.23 -5.55 20.63
CA GLN A 155 6.96 -4.62 21.51
C GLN A 155 6.34 -3.21 21.52
N ALA A 156 5.74 -2.79 20.40
CA ALA A 156 5.01 -1.53 20.31
C ALA A 156 3.61 -1.55 20.95
N GLY A 157 3.17 -2.68 21.54
CA GLY A 157 1.87 -2.82 22.18
C GLY A 157 0.69 -2.84 21.19
N SER A 158 0.90 -3.36 19.98
CA SER A 158 -0.15 -3.45 18.96
C SER A 158 -1.29 -4.36 19.42
N ALA A 159 -2.53 -3.93 19.17
CA ALA A 159 -3.70 -4.79 19.33
C ALA A 159 -3.65 -5.99 18.37
N ILE A 160 -4.48 -7.01 18.63
CA ILE A 160 -4.52 -8.27 17.86
C ILE A 160 -4.56 -8.05 16.35
N MET A 161 -5.35 -7.10 15.84
CA MET A 161 -5.44 -6.78 14.41
C MET A 161 -4.12 -6.25 13.82
N GLY A 162 -3.33 -5.55 14.63
CA GLY A 162 -2.00 -5.09 14.28
C GLY A 162 -0.99 -6.23 14.20
N LEU A 163 -1.23 -7.34 14.91
CA LEU A 163 -0.34 -8.51 14.90
C LEU A 163 -0.54 -9.42 13.68
N ALA A 164 -1.44 -9.10 12.74
CA ALA A 164 -1.65 -9.89 11.53
C ALA A 164 -0.45 -9.93 10.55
N GLY A 165 0.62 -9.17 10.82
CA GLY A 165 1.81 -9.11 9.97
C GLY A 165 1.62 -8.33 8.67
N MET A 166 2.40 -8.70 7.66
CA MET A 166 2.25 -8.18 6.30
C MET A 166 1.26 -9.05 5.52
N ALA A 167 0.34 -8.43 4.78
CA ALA A 167 -0.55 -9.16 3.88
C ALA A 167 0.23 -9.70 2.67
N GLN A 168 -0.19 -10.84 2.13
CA GLN A 168 0.37 -11.42 0.91
C GLN A 168 0.03 -10.57 -0.32
N ILE A 169 -1.19 -10.04 -0.36
CA ILE A 169 -1.65 -9.04 -1.31
C ILE A 169 -1.99 -7.77 -0.55
N ARG A 170 -1.47 -6.63 -1.00
CA ARG A 170 -1.94 -5.32 -0.57
C ARG A 170 -2.32 -4.51 -1.79
N GLU A 171 -3.58 -4.14 -1.88
CA GLU A 171 -4.05 -3.19 -2.88
C GLU A 171 -3.57 -1.78 -2.52
N ALA A 172 -2.93 -1.13 -3.47
CA ALA A 172 -2.77 0.31 -3.54
C ALA A 172 -3.62 0.80 -4.72
N SER A 173 -3.92 2.11 -4.75
CA SER A 173 -4.92 2.74 -5.63
C SER A 173 -5.06 2.09 -7.03
N ASP A 174 -3.95 1.94 -7.73
CA ASP A 174 -3.88 1.40 -9.10
C ASP A 174 -2.82 0.30 -9.26
N ILE A 175 -2.26 -0.20 -8.16
CA ILE A 175 -1.18 -1.21 -8.15
C ILE A 175 -1.44 -2.22 -7.03
N ARG A 176 -1.20 -3.50 -7.29
CA ARG A 176 -1.17 -4.53 -6.24
C ARG A 176 0.25 -4.86 -5.84
N LEU A 177 0.51 -4.76 -4.55
CA LEU A 177 1.77 -5.16 -3.93
C LEU A 177 1.68 -6.62 -3.51
N LEU A 178 2.47 -7.48 -4.15
CA LEU A 178 2.44 -8.92 -3.96
C LEU A 178 3.70 -9.39 -3.21
N ARG A 179 3.56 -10.33 -2.28
CA ARG A 179 4.67 -10.90 -1.50
C ARG A 179 4.62 -12.43 -1.57
N PRO A 180 5.00 -13.04 -2.70
CA PRO A 180 4.94 -14.50 -2.85
C PRO A 180 5.88 -15.25 -1.90
N LEU A 181 6.95 -14.59 -1.41
CA LEU A 181 8.00 -15.25 -0.64
C LEU A 181 7.73 -15.32 0.87
N LEU A 182 6.57 -14.86 1.37
CA LEU A 182 6.30 -14.77 2.81
C LEU A 182 6.40 -16.10 3.58
N ALA A 183 6.27 -17.23 2.88
CA ALA A 183 6.41 -18.56 3.47
C ALA A 183 7.83 -19.15 3.35
N PHE A 184 8.71 -18.55 2.53
CA PHE A 184 10.02 -19.09 2.22
C PHE A 184 11.06 -18.67 3.26
N ASP A 185 11.94 -19.61 3.59
CA ASP A 185 13.12 -19.33 4.42
C ASP A 185 14.25 -18.68 3.62
N LYS A 186 15.02 -17.84 4.31
CA LYS A 186 16.14 -17.08 3.74
C LYS A 186 17.23 -17.99 3.14
N THR A 187 17.48 -19.13 3.76
CA THR A 187 18.45 -20.14 3.29
C THR A 187 18.03 -20.71 1.94
N THR A 188 16.75 -21.07 1.78
CA THR A 188 16.17 -21.53 0.52
C THR A 188 16.33 -20.49 -0.59
N LEU A 189 16.05 -19.21 -0.30
CA LEU A 189 16.22 -18.13 -1.28
C LEU A 189 17.68 -17.93 -1.70
N ARG A 190 18.62 -17.99 -0.75
CA ARG A 190 20.06 -17.93 -1.05
C ARG A 190 20.53 -19.08 -1.93
N ASN A 191 20.02 -20.29 -1.69
CA ASN A 191 20.32 -21.46 -2.53
C ASN A 191 19.85 -21.23 -3.97
N VAL A 192 18.63 -20.70 -4.18
CA VAL A 192 18.13 -20.35 -5.53
C VAL A 192 19.09 -19.41 -6.27
N VAL A 193 19.59 -18.38 -5.60
CA VAL A 193 20.53 -17.42 -6.22
C VAL A 193 21.85 -18.09 -6.59
N ARG A 194 22.40 -18.89 -5.67
CA ARG A 194 23.66 -19.63 -5.88
C ARG A 194 23.55 -20.65 -7.01
N ASP A 195 22.43 -21.37 -7.12
CA ASP A 195 22.19 -22.36 -8.17
C ASP A 195 22.12 -21.73 -9.57
N HIS A 196 21.85 -20.42 -9.65
CA HIS A 196 21.89 -19.63 -10.89
C HIS A 196 23.25 -18.96 -11.14
N GLY A 197 24.27 -19.26 -10.32
CA GLY A 197 25.62 -18.73 -10.46
C GLY A 197 25.71 -17.21 -10.22
N LEU A 198 24.81 -16.66 -9.40
CA LEU A 198 24.82 -15.24 -9.07
C LEU A 198 25.36 -15.01 -7.65
N ASP A 199 26.17 -13.96 -7.53
CA ASP A 199 26.43 -13.31 -6.25
C ASP A 199 25.37 -12.24 -5.96
N TRP A 200 25.27 -11.79 -4.71
CA TRP A 200 24.40 -10.70 -4.30
C TRP A 200 25.18 -9.55 -3.65
N VAL A 201 24.51 -8.41 -3.51
CA VAL A 201 25.00 -7.28 -2.70
C VAL A 201 24.50 -7.48 -1.27
N GLU A 202 25.39 -7.42 -0.30
CA GLU A 202 25.01 -7.22 1.09
C GLU A 202 25.06 -5.72 1.35
N ASP A 203 23.90 -5.10 1.56
CA ASP A 203 23.77 -3.66 1.77
C ASP A 203 23.98 -3.32 3.26
N PRO A 204 25.07 -2.60 3.64
CA PRO A 204 25.32 -2.19 5.03
C PRO A 204 24.21 -1.34 5.67
N SER A 205 23.33 -0.72 4.88
CA SER A 205 22.19 0.05 5.40
C SER A 205 21.06 -0.86 5.90
N ASN A 206 21.07 -2.15 5.54
CA ASN A 206 20.26 -3.17 6.21
C ASN A 206 20.69 -3.40 7.66
N ASP A 207 21.91 -3.01 8.02
CA ASP A 207 22.43 -2.98 9.39
C ASP A 207 22.19 -1.62 10.06
N SER A 208 21.59 -0.66 9.35
CA SER A 208 21.29 0.64 9.95
C SER A 208 20.16 0.51 10.99
N PRO A 209 20.41 0.95 12.23
CA PRO A 209 19.54 0.68 13.36
C PRO A 209 18.34 1.63 13.35
N ALA A 210 17.22 1.18 12.77
CA ALA A 210 16.00 1.35 13.51
C ALA A 210 16.08 0.31 14.63
N ALA A 211 16.48 0.69 15.85
CA ALA A 211 16.88 -0.21 16.94
C ALA A 211 16.00 -1.48 17.09
N GLY A 212 14.70 -1.38 16.81
CA GLY A 212 13.78 -2.51 16.81
C GLY A 212 14.02 -3.60 15.75
N ARG A 213 14.54 -3.30 14.56
CA ARG A 213 14.76 -4.32 13.49
C ARG A 213 15.98 -5.19 13.75
N THR A 214 17.11 -4.59 14.13
CA THR A 214 18.32 -5.33 14.51
C THR A 214 18.03 -6.23 15.70
N GLN A 215 17.35 -5.70 16.72
CA GLN A 215 16.94 -6.50 17.88
C GLN A 215 15.97 -7.62 17.50
N ALA A 216 15.00 -7.35 16.63
CA ALA A 216 14.08 -8.39 16.14
C ALA A 216 14.84 -9.52 15.42
N ARG A 217 15.82 -9.18 14.56
CA ARG A 217 16.66 -10.16 13.88
C ARG A 217 17.42 -11.03 14.86
N GLU A 218 18.11 -10.42 15.81
CA GLU A 218 18.86 -11.18 16.82
C GLU A 218 17.96 -12.14 17.61
N VAL A 219 16.75 -11.71 17.96
CA VAL A 219 15.81 -12.55 18.70
C VAL A 219 15.30 -13.69 17.83
N VAL A 220 14.88 -13.40 16.59
CA VAL A 220 14.30 -14.38 15.67
C VAL A 220 15.35 -15.39 15.18
N GLU A 221 16.60 -14.96 14.94
CA GLU A 221 17.68 -15.83 14.45
C GLU A 221 18.26 -16.72 15.56
N ARG A 222 18.21 -16.29 16.84
CA ARG A 222 18.73 -17.07 17.97
C ARG A 222 17.84 -18.24 18.37
N ASP A 223 16.53 -18.14 18.15
CA ASP A 223 15.56 -19.16 18.56
C ASP A 223 14.50 -19.41 17.49
N GLY A 224 14.67 -20.52 16.75
CA GLY A 224 13.71 -20.96 15.74
C GLY A 224 12.31 -21.24 16.30
N LEU A 225 12.19 -21.66 17.57
CA LEU A 225 10.87 -21.85 18.21
C LEU A 225 10.16 -20.52 18.38
N GLN A 226 10.89 -19.46 18.74
CA GLN A 226 10.32 -18.13 18.86
C GLN A 226 9.85 -17.60 17.49
N GLN A 227 10.60 -17.87 16.42
CA GLN A 227 10.16 -17.53 15.06
C GLN A 227 8.81 -18.20 14.72
N GLU A 228 8.66 -19.51 14.97
CA GLU A 228 7.40 -20.23 14.73
C GLU A 228 6.24 -19.65 15.55
N GLN A 229 6.47 -19.36 16.84
CA GLN A 229 5.43 -18.80 17.72
C GLN A 229 4.94 -17.42 17.22
N LEU A 230 5.85 -16.57 16.77
CA LEU A 230 5.50 -15.26 16.20
C LEU A 230 4.67 -15.40 14.92
N LEU A 231 5.01 -16.36 14.06
CA LEU A 231 4.30 -16.60 12.81
C LEU A 231 2.92 -17.23 13.03
N GLU A 232 2.79 -18.17 13.97
CA GLU A 232 1.50 -18.74 14.38
C GLU A 232 0.59 -17.65 14.97
N MET A 233 1.13 -16.76 15.81
CA MET A 233 0.41 -15.60 16.32
C MET A 233 -0.04 -14.68 15.18
N ALA A 234 0.81 -14.45 14.18
CA ALA A 234 0.46 -13.68 12.98
C ALA A 234 -0.71 -14.28 12.23
N HIS A 235 -0.68 -15.60 12.03
CA HIS A 235 -1.70 -16.32 11.29
C HIS A 235 -3.06 -16.23 11.99
N ARG A 236 -3.11 -16.47 13.30
CA ARG A 236 -4.35 -16.32 14.09
C ARG A 236 -4.89 -14.89 14.06
N ALA A 237 -4.02 -13.90 14.23
CA ALA A 237 -4.38 -12.50 14.15
C ALA A 237 -4.91 -12.11 12.75
N ALA A 238 -4.32 -12.64 11.69
CA ALA A 238 -4.76 -12.42 10.32
C ALA A 238 -6.14 -13.01 10.04
N MET A 239 -6.42 -14.22 10.53
CA MET A 239 -7.74 -14.85 10.41
C MET A 239 -8.81 -14.03 11.15
N ALA A 240 -8.52 -13.60 12.38
CA ALA A 240 -9.42 -12.74 13.14
C ALA A 240 -9.66 -11.39 12.43
N ARG A 241 -8.60 -10.80 11.84
CA ARG A 241 -8.68 -9.56 11.07
C ARG A 241 -9.56 -9.68 9.85
N ARG A 242 -9.43 -10.78 9.10
CA ARG A 242 -10.25 -11.05 7.93
C ARG A 242 -11.74 -11.14 8.29
N VAL A 243 -12.08 -11.83 9.37
CA VAL A 243 -13.48 -11.92 9.86
C VAL A 243 -14.01 -10.53 10.24
N GLN A 244 -13.21 -9.74 10.96
CA GLN A 244 -13.61 -8.38 11.34
C GLN A 244 -13.80 -7.46 10.12
N GLU A 245 -12.88 -7.47 9.16
CA GLU A 245 -12.99 -6.69 7.92
C GLU A 245 -14.23 -7.09 7.10
N GLN A 246 -14.55 -8.38 7.05
CA GLN A 246 -15.77 -8.87 6.41
C GLN A 246 -17.03 -8.38 7.12
N SER A 247 -17.07 -8.44 8.46
CA SER A 247 -18.19 -7.92 9.25
C SER A 247 -18.37 -6.42 9.07
N ILE A 248 -17.28 -5.65 9.03
CA ILE A 248 -17.32 -4.21 8.75
C ILE A 248 -17.92 -3.96 7.36
N ALA A 249 -17.45 -4.69 6.34
CA ALA A 249 -17.96 -4.52 4.97
C ALA A 249 -19.46 -4.82 4.86
N GLN A 250 -19.95 -5.88 5.51
CA GLN A 250 -21.37 -6.24 5.52
C GLN A 250 -22.22 -5.18 6.23
N GLU A 251 -21.77 -4.70 7.40
CA GLU A 251 -22.48 -3.64 8.14
C GLU A 251 -22.53 -2.35 7.31
N LEU A 252 -21.39 -1.89 6.79
CA LEU A 252 -21.33 -0.67 6.00
C LEU A 252 -22.14 -0.76 4.70
N ALA A 253 -22.13 -1.90 4.01
CA ALA A 253 -22.92 -2.09 2.78
C ALA A 253 -24.43 -1.98 3.00
N SER A 254 -24.91 -2.29 4.21
CA SER A 254 -26.34 -2.23 4.55
C SER A 254 -26.77 -0.93 5.24
N THR A 255 -25.84 -0.21 5.86
CA THR A 255 -26.15 0.95 6.71
C THR A 255 -25.55 2.27 6.25
N VAL A 256 -24.50 2.27 5.42
CA VAL A 256 -23.75 3.47 5.07
C VAL A 256 -23.68 3.68 3.56
N SER A 257 -24.05 4.89 3.13
CA SER A 257 -23.84 5.36 1.76
C SER A 257 -22.70 6.37 1.73
N PHE A 258 -21.67 6.10 0.94
CA PHE A 258 -20.60 7.05 0.65
C PHE A 258 -20.92 7.80 -0.64
N LEU A 259 -20.83 9.12 -0.62
CA LEU A 259 -21.18 9.97 -1.74
C LEU A 259 -19.91 10.58 -2.35
N PRO A 260 -19.83 10.75 -3.69
CA PRO A 260 -18.65 11.27 -4.38
C PRO A 260 -18.14 12.62 -3.84
N GLU A 261 -19.04 13.44 -3.31
CA GLU A 261 -18.78 14.72 -2.64
C GLU A 261 -17.88 14.60 -1.39
N GLY A 262 -17.62 13.38 -0.90
CA GLY A 262 -16.70 13.12 0.21
C GLY A 262 -17.34 13.14 1.60
N TYR A 263 -18.63 12.80 1.68
CA TYR A 263 -19.36 12.59 2.93
C TYR A 263 -20.03 11.21 2.96
N ALA A 264 -20.46 10.80 4.14
CA ALA A 264 -21.20 9.56 4.34
C ALA A 264 -22.55 9.83 4.99
N LEU A 265 -23.56 9.07 4.56
CA LEU A 265 -24.89 9.01 5.17
C LEU A 265 -25.06 7.67 5.87
N VAL A 266 -25.59 7.68 7.08
CA VAL A 266 -25.80 6.48 7.90
C VAL A 266 -27.30 6.32 8.14
N SER A 267 -27.82 5.13 7.87
CA SER A 267 -29.17 4.70 8.21
C SER A 267 -29.15 3.97 9.55
N GLY A 268 -30.12 4.26 10.42
CA GLY A 268 -30.13 3.86 11.81
C GLY A 268 -29.25 4.75 12.69
N ASN A 269 -29.19 4.43 13.99
CA ASN A 269 -28.47 5.22 14.98
C ASN A 269 -27.19 4.56 15.51
N THR A 270 -26.84 3.38 15.03
CA THR A 270 -25.75 2.57 15.61
C THR A 270 -24.86 2.00 14.53
N LEU A 271 -23.56 2.10 14.75
CA LEU A 271 -22.53 1.35 14.03
C LEU A 271 -21.63 0.69 15.08
N SER A 272 -21.13 -0.50 14.80
CA SER A 272 -20.04 -1.06 15.58
C SER A 272 -18.84 -0.10 15.58
N PHE A 273 -18.07 -0.04 16.67
CA PHE A 273 -16.90 0.85 16.71
C PHE A 273 -15.90 0.64 15.57
N PRO A 274 -15.60 -0.60 15.13
CA PRO A 274 -14.75 -0.81 13.96
C PRO A 274 -15.32 -0.20 12.68
N SER A 275 -16.64 -0.32 12.46
CA SER A 275 -17.32 0.29 11.31
C SER A 275 -17.36 1.81 11.40
N LEU A 276 -17.65 2.37 12.58
CA LEU A 276 -17.58 3.81 12.80
C LEU A 276 -16.15 4.34 12.56
N ALA A 277 -15.12 3.67 13.07
CA ALA A 277 -13.73 4.02 12.82
C ALA A 277 -13.37 4.02 11.33
N ALA A 278 -13.93 3.05 10.58
CA ALA A 278 -13.76 2.95 9.14
C ALA A 278 -14.42 4.11 8.39
N VAL A 279 -15.67 4.46 8.72
CA VAL A 279 -16.36 5.62 8.11
C VAL A 279 -15.62 6.92 8.42
N LEU A 280 -15.28 7.14 9.69
CA LEU A 280 -14.55 8.35 10.09
C LEU A 280 -13.17 8.42 9.41
N GLY A 281 -12.43 7.32 9.32
CA GLY A 281 -11.15 7.28 8.61
C GLY A 281 -11.27 7.67 7.12
N ALA A 282 -12.35 7.24 6.45
CA ALA A 282 -12.57 7.58 5.04
C ALA A 282 -12.98 9.04 4.83
N VAL A 283 -13.66 9.66 5.79
CA VAL A 283 -14.17 11.04 5.68
C VAL A 283 -13.19 12.07 6.23
N SER A 284 -12.33 11.71 7.19
CA SER A 284 -11.46 12.66 7.89
C SER A 284 -10.31 13.18 7.03
N GLY A 285 -9.81 12.42 6.06
CA GLY A 285 -8.57 12.81 5.38
C GLY A 285 -7.32 12.70 6.28
N GLU A 286 -7.44 12.01 7.41
CA GLU A 286 -6.31 11.63 8.24
C GLU A 286 -5.64 10.36 7.68
N ASN A 287 -4.35 10.20 7.96
CA ASN A 287 -3.58 9.03 7.53
C ASN A 287 -3.81 7.79 8.42
N TYR A 288 -4.67 7.90 9.43
CA TYR A 288 -4.96 6.83 10.39
C TYR A 288 -6.44 6.87 10.78
N ARG A 289 -6.97 5.70 11.16
CA ARG A 289 -8.33 5.60 11.72
C ARG A 289 -8.32 6.05 13.20
N PRO A 290 -9.40 6.68 13.70
CA PRO A 290 -9.49 7.06 15.10
C PRO A 290 -9.34 5.85 16.03
N ARG A 291 -8.62 6.01 17.14
CA ARG A 291 -8.46 4.95 18.14
C ARG A 291 -9.78 4.74 18.91
N HIS A 292 -9.99 3.52 19.41
CA HIS A 292 -11.20 3.14 20.17
C HIS A 292 -11.61 4.14 21.26
N ALA A 293 -10.65 4.66 22.04
CA ALA A 293 -10.92 5.64 23.09
C ALA A 293 -11.63 6.91 22.58
N ARG A 294 -11.36 7.33 21.34
CA ARG A 294 -12.02 8.49 20.70
C ARG A 294 -13.46 8.20 20.29
N LEU A 295 -13.84 6.93 20.19
CA LEU A 295 -15.16 6.49 19.75
C LEU A 295 -16.12 6.24 20.92
N MET A 296 -15.61 6.15 22.15
CA MET A 296 -16.41 5.98 23.37
C MET A 296 -17.61 6.93 23.49
N PRO A 297 -17.53 8.22 23.06
CA PRO A 297 -18.71 9.10 23.01
C PRO A 297 -19.93 8.54 22.25
N PHE A 298 -19.72 7.60 21.32
CA PHE A 298 -20.74 6.98 20.48
C PHE A 298 -21.19 5.59 20.97
N GLN A 299 -20.82 5.18 22.20
CA GLN A 299 -21.18 3.85 22.73
C GLN A 299 -22.69 3.57 22.76
N ASN A 300 -23.50 4.62 22.87
CA ASN A 300 -24.97 4.55 22.91
C ASN A 300 -25.60 5.05 21.59
N GLY A 301 -24.85 4.99 20.49
CA GLY A 301 -25.28 5.45 19.17
C GLY A 301 -24.70 6.79 18.75
N LEU A 302 -25.00 7.15 17.50
CA LEU A 302 -24.59 8.40 16.89
C LEU A 302 -25.26 9.58 17.59
N ARG A 303 -24.53 10.69 17.66
CA ARG A 303 -24.98 11.93 18.28
C ARG A 303 -24.28 13.12 17.62
N PRO A 304 -24.85 14.33 17.67
CA PRO A 304 -24.21 15.50 17.10
C PRO A 304 -22.86 15.75 17.80
N MET A 305 -21.77 15.73 17.05
CA MET A 305 -20.43 15.86 17.61
C MET A 305 -19.41 16.23 16.53
N THR A 306 -18.39 16.99 16.94
CA THR A 306 -17.17 17.18 16.16
C THR A 306 -16.07 16.28 16.69
N LEU A 307 -15.38 15.56 15.80
CA LEU A 307 -14.25 14.70 16.14
C LEU A 307 -13.23 14.68 15.00
N GLU A 308 -11.97 15.02 15.27
CA GLU A 308 -10.83 14.88 14.32
C GLU A 308 -11.11 15.53 12.95
N GLY A 309 -11.69 16.72 12.97
CA GLY A 309 -12.02 17.47 11.75
C GLY A 309 -13.21 16.88 10.97
N ILE A 310 -14.08 16.12 11.63
CA ILE A 310 -15.36 15.62 11.11
C ILE A 310 -16.49 16.17 11.96
N ARG A 311 -17.64 16.44 11.34
CA ARG A 311 -18.92 16.64 11.99
C ARG A 311 -19.83 15.44 11.76
N VAL A 312 -20.35 14.91 12.85
CA VAL A 312 -21.49 13.98 12.90
C VAL A 312 -22.71 14.79 13.26
N MET A 313 -23.79 14.69 12.48
CA MET A 313 -25.03 15.45 12.72
C MET A 313 -26.23 14.76 12.07
N PRO A 314 -27.48 15.08 12.44
CA PRO A 314 -28.66 14.54 11.76
C PRO A 314 -28.63 14.88 10.26
N ALA A 315 -29.04 13.94 9.42
CA ALA A 315 -29.01 14.09 7.95
C ALA A 315 -30.00 15.16 7.43
N GLY A 316 -31.04 15.46 8.21
CA GLY A 316 -32.04 16.48 7.89
C GLY A 316 -32.87 16.06 6.68
N ARG A 317 -32.67 16.73 5.54
CA ARG A 317 -33.39 16.45 4.28
C ARG A 317 -32.70 15.42 3.39
N LEU A 318 -31.46 15.04 3.72
CA LEU A 318 -30.72 14.01 2.98
C LEU A 318 -31.27 12.61 3.32
N PRO A 319 -31.11 11.62 2.42
CA PRO A 319 -31.51 10.25 2.73
C PRO A 319 -30.65 9.65 3.85
N GLY A 320 -31.29 8.98 4.81
CA GLY A 320 -30.63 8.44 6.01
C GLY A 320 -30.90 9.27 7.27
N ASP A 321 -30.37 8.82 8.40
CA ASP A 321 -30.63 9.42 9.71
C ASP A 321 -29.49 10.35 10.14
N TRP A 322 -28.25 10.01 9.78
CA TRP A 322 -27.04 10.75 10.15
C TRP A 322 -26.17 11.10 8.95
N LEU A 323 -25.57 12.29 9.02
CA LEU A 323 -24.55 12.81 8.13
C LEU A 323 -23.20 12.83 8.85
N ILE A 324 -22.19 12.24 8.22
CA ILE A 324 -20.79 12.31 8.62
C ILE A 324 -20.03 13.05 7.53
N VAL A 325 -19.48 14.22 7.85
CA VAL A 325 -18.90 15.15 6.87
C VAL A 325 -17.62 15.81 7.39
N ARG A 326 -16.64 16.03 6.52
CA ARG A 326 -15.40 16.75 6.86
C ARG A 326 -15.69 18.19 7.30
N GLU A 327 -14.91 18.70 8.22
CA GLU A 327 -14.93 20.11 8.58
C GLU A 327 -14.10 20.95 7.62
N HIS A 328 -14.67 22.04 7.12
CA HIS A 328 -13.98 22.95 6.21
C HIS A 328 -12.66 23.48 6.80
N ALA A 329 -12.65 23.82 8.09
CA ALA A 329 -11.46 24.34 8.77
C ALA A 329 -10.33 23.31 8.89
N ALA A 330 -10.62 22.02 8.75
CA ALA A 330 -9.65 20.94 8.84
C ALA A 330 -9.13 20.49 7.46
N GLN A 331 -9.64 21.05 6.36
CA GLN A 331 -9.21 20.64 5.02
C GLN A 331 -7.80 21.11 4.72
N GLN A 332 -7.05 20.28 3.99
CA GLN A 332 -5.73 20.63 3.46
C GLN A 332 -5.80 21.91 2.60
N ALA A 333 -4.75 22.73 2.71
CA ALA A 333 -4.53 23.85 1.80
C ALA A 333 -4.56 23.40 0.31
N PRO A 334 -4.86 24.31 -0.63
CA PRO A 334 -4.90 23.96 -2.04
C PRO A 334 -3.58 23.37 -2.55
N ILE A 335 -3.65 22.39 -3.45
CA ILE A 335 -2.49 21.81 -4.15
C ILE A 335 -2.57 22.14 -5.63
N PHE A 336 -1.42 22.20 -6.33
CA PHE A 336 -1.44 22.45 -7.77
C PHE A 336 -1.75 21.19 -8.56
N ALA A 337 -2.43 21.34 -9.70
CA ALA A 337 -2.74 20.23 -10.61
C ALA A 337 -1.46 19.47 -11.05
N LYS A 338 -0.38 20.21 -11.32
CA LYS A 338 0.93 19.68 -11.71
C LYS A 338 1.57 18.76 -10.66
N ASP A 339 1.20 18.91 -9.40
CA ASP A 339 1.79 18.12 -8.32
C ASP A 339 1.22 16.69 -8.31
N ARG A 340 0.18 16.41 -9.12
CA ARG A 340 -0.42 15.08 -9.36
C ARG A 340 -0.54 14.27 -8.07
N GLY A 341 -1.61 14.46 -7.30
CA GLY A 341 -1.68 13.87 -5.97
C GLY A 341 -3.08 13.74 -5.39
N LEU A 342 -3.09 13.45 -4.09
CA LEU A 342 -4.30 13.31 -3.29
C LEU A 342 -4.48 14.59 -2.46
N TRP A 343 -5.46 15.40 -2.83
CA TRP A 343 -5.84 16.58 -2.05
C TRP A 343 -6.69 16.16 -0.84
N ASP A 344 -6.37 16.72 0.32
CA ASP A 344 -7.02 16.46 1.59
C ASP A 344 -7.03 14.97 1.98
N GLN A 345 -6.05 14.21 1.46
CA GLN A 345 -5.99 12.74 1.53
C GLN A 345 -7.27 12.02 1.09
N ARG A 346 -8.12 12.68 0.28
CA ARG A 346 -9.44 12.17 -0.11
C ARG A 346 -9.74 12.29 -1.59
N PHE A 347 -9.26 13.33 -2.27
CA PHE A 347 -9.59 13.56 -3.67
C PHE A 347 -8.37 13.42 -4.56
N ARG A 348 -8.39 12.43 -5.46
CA ARG A 348 -7.27 12.16 -6.37
C ARG A 348 -7.44 12.97 -7.64
N ILE A 349 -6.38 13.66 -8.05
CA ILE A 349 -6.29 14.33 -9.35
C ILE A 349 -5.87 13.30 -10.40
N HIS A 350 -6.64 13.18 -11.48
CA HIS A 350 -6.35 12.30 -12.60
C HIS A 350 -5.98 13.09 -13.85
N ASP A 351 -4.93 12.60 -14.53
CA ASP A 351 -4.48 12.96 -15.88
C ASP A 351 -4.58 14.46 -16.21
N PRO A 352 -3.93 15.35 -15.45
CA PRO A 352 -3.93 16.77 -15.79
C PRO A 352 -3.26 16.95 -17.15
N SER A 353 -3.97 17.63 -18.05
CA SER A 353 -3.44 18.06 -19.35
C SER A 353 -2.22 18.96 -19.14
N ARG A 354 -1.29 18.96 -20.11
CA ARG A 354 -0.11 19.85 -20.07
C ARG A 354 -0.51 21.32 -19.90
N GLU A 355 -1.64 21.71 -20.49
CA GLU A 355 -2.18 23.05 -20.36
C GLU A 355 -2.66 23.35 -18.93
N ALA A 356 -3.30 22.39 -18.25
CA ALA A 356 -3.69 22.51 -16.85
C ALA A 356 -2.48 22.68 -15.92
N GLU A 357 -1.39 21.94 -16.20
CA GLU A 357 -0.13 22.05 -15.44
C GLU A 357 0.53 23.42 -15.63
N ALA A 358 0.48 23.97 -16.84
CA ALA A 358 1.05 25.28 -17.17
C ALA A 358 0.24 26.47 -16.63
N LYS A 359 -1.09 26.35 -16.54
CA LYS A 359 -2.01 27.43 -16.12
C LYS A 359 -1.97 27.75 -14.62
N GLY A 360 -1.21 27.00 -13.82
CA GLY A 360 -1.15 27.18 -12.37
C GLY A 360 -2.48 26.87 -11.67
N LEU A 361 -3.26 25.95 -12.23
CA LEU A 361 -4.52 25.51 -11.63
C LEU A 361 -4.27 24.84 -10.28
N SER A 362 -5.10 25.17 -9.29
CA SER A 362 -5.07 24.56 -7.96
C SER A 362 -6.41 23.94 -7.60
N LEU A 363 -6.34 22.83 -6.86
CA LEU A 363 -7.48 22.15 -6.28
C LEU A 363 -7.56 22.50 -4.79
N GLY A 364 -8.69 23.01 -4.34
CA GLY A 364 -8.92 23.37 -2.95
C GLY A 364 -10.40 23.38 -2.57
N ALA A 365 -10.69 23.66 -1.31
CA ALA A 365 -12.05 23.70 -0.81
C ALA A 365 -12.85 24.86 -1.43
N LEU A 366 -14.13 24.63 -1.71
CA LEU A 366 -15.04 25.68 -2.16
C LEU A 366 -15.19 26.78 -1.09
N GLY A 367 -15.24 26.38 0.18
CA GLY A 367 -15.20 27.28 1.33
C GLY A 367 -16.28 28.35 1.31
N LYS A 368 -15.88 29.62 1.48
CA LYS A 368 -16.80 30.77 1.56
C LYS A 368 -17.68 30.95 0.32
N ASP A 369 -17.23 30.50 -0.85
CA ASP A 369 -17.99 30.61 -2.11
C ASP A 369 -19.18 29.65 -2.17
N ALA A 370 -19.29 28.71 -1.22
CA ALA A 370 -20.46 27.85 -1.04
C ALA A 370 -21.77 28.64 -0.94
N LYS A 371 -21.73 29.88 -0.42
CA LYS A 371 -22.90 30.77 -0.34
C LYS A 371 -23.54 31.06 -1.70
N LEU A 372 -22.76 31.00 -2.79
CA LEU A 372 -23.22 31.24 -4.16
C LEU A 372 -24.08 30.10 -4.71
N PHE A 373 -24.06 28.92 -4.08
CA PHE A 373 -24.65 27.68 -4.62
C PHE A 373 -25.69 27.03 -3.70
N ARG A 374 -26.07 27.70 -2.59
CA ARG A 374 -27.00 27.16 -1.57
C ARG A 374 -28.36 26.73 -2.11
N SER A 375 -28.82 27.32 -3.20
CA SER A 375 -30.15 27.09 -3.78
C SER A 375 -30.19 26.03 -4.88
N ARG A 376 -29.03 25.50 -5.32
CA ARG A 376 -28.96 24.76 -6.58
C ARG A 376 -29.13 23.24 -6.43
N ASP A 377 -28.51 22.64 -5.42
CA ASP A 377 -28.37 21.17 -5.34
C ASP A 377 -28.95 20.53 -4.08
N GLY A 378 -29.68 21.29 -3.24
CA GLY A 378 -30.27 20.78 -1.99
C GLY A 378 -29.26 20.34 -0.92
N LEU A 379 -27.95 20.42 -1.22
CA LEU A 379 -26.87 20.06 -0.30
C LEU A 379 -26.76 21.09 0.84
N PRO A 380 -26.68 20.63 2.10
CA PRO A 380 -26.39 21.48 3.24
C PRO A 380 -25.10 22.30 3.06
N SER A 381 -25.10 23.53 3.60
CA SER A 381 -23.94 24.42 3.52
C SER A 381 -22.65 23.80 4.08
N VAL A 382 -22.76 22.86 5.03
CA VAL A 382 -21.62 22.14 5.59
C VAL A 382 -20.92 21.25 4.55
N ILE A 383 -21.68 20.62 3.65
CA ILE A 383 -21.14 19.80 2.56
C ILE A 383 -20.55 20.72 1.50
N LEU A 384 -21.31 21.73 1.07
CA LEU A 384 -20.90 22.67 0.02
C LEU A 384 -19.52 23.31 0.32
N GLN A 385 -19.26 23.71 1.57
CA GLN A 385 -17.98 24.30 1.96
C GLN A 385 -16.78 23.36 1.73
N THR A 386 -17.03 22.05 1.81
CA THR A 386 -15.98 21.03 1.73
C THR A 386 -15.72 20.53 0.32
N LEU A 387 -16.56 20.89 -0.64
CA LEU A 387 -16.45 20.37 -1.99
C LEU A 387 -15.12 20.78 -2.64
N PRO A 388 -14.45 19.86 -3.34
CA PRO A 388 -13.28 20.19 -4.14
C PRO A 388 -13.66 21.14 -5.28
N SER A 389 -12.84 22.16 -5.47
CA SER A 389 -13.03 23.20 -6.46
C SER A 389 -11.71 23.56 -7.14
N TRP A 390 -11.76 23.71 -8.46
CA TRP A 390 -10.63 24.15 -9.27
C TRP A 390 -10.57 25.67 -9.29
N ARG A 391 -9.37 26.23 -9.09
CA ARG A 391 -9.12 27.66 -9.09
C ARG A 391 -7.89 28.02 -9.91
N GLN A 392 -7.90 29.25 -10.44
CA GLN A 392 -6.73 29.92 -10.98
C GLN A 392 -6.53 31.22 -10.19
N GLY A 393 -5.57 31.22 -9.26
CA GLY A 393 -5.53 32.24 -8.21
C GLY A 393 -6.83 32.25 -7.40
N GLU A 394 -7.45 33.42 -7.25
CA GLU A 394 -8.74 33.55 -6.55
C GLU A 394 -9.95 33.15 -7.41
N LYS A 395 -9.78 33.05 -8.74
CA LYS A 395 -10.89 32.81 -9.67
C LYS A 395 -11.33 31.35 -9.59
N LEU A 396 -12.60 31.14 -9.22
CA LEU A 396 -13.26 29.83 -9.30
C LEU A 396 -13.44 29.42 -10.77
N ILE A 397 -12.91 28.25 -11.13
CA ILE A 397 -12.93 27.67 -12.48
C ILE A 397 -14.01 26.60 -12.59
N ALA A 398 -14.02 25.63 -11.66
CA ALA A 398 -14.99 24.56 -11.66
C ALA A 398 -15.29 24.02 -10.25
N VAL A 399 -16.50 23.52 -10.06
CA VAL A 399 -16.91 22.69 -8.90
C VAL A 399 -17.52 21.41 -9.48
N PRO A 400 -16.72 20.37 -9.72
CA PRO A 400 -17.15 19.21 -10.51
C PRO A 400 -18.41 18.52 -9.98
N HIS A 401 -18.52 18.36 -8.65
CA HIS A 401 -19.65 17.72 -8.00
C HIS A 401 -20.97 18.49 -8.11
N LEU A 402 -20.92 19.79 -8.43
CA LEU A 402 -22.11 20.61 -8.70
C LEU A 402 -22.36 20.80 -10.21
N GLY A 403 -21.58 20.12 -11.07
CA GLY A 403 -21.63 20.31 -12.52
C GLY A 403 -21.21 21.72 -12.99
N ILE A 404 -20.52 22.48 -12.16
CA ILE A 404 -20.13 23.87 -12.47
C ILE A 404 -18.80 23.86 -13.20
N VAL A 405 -18.79 24.29 -14.45
CA VAL A 405 -17.57 24.45 -15.26
C VAL A 405 -17.62 25.80 -15.97
N ARG A 406 -16.79 26.76 -15.55
CA ARG A 406 -16.66 28.07 -16.23
C ARG A 406 -15.64 28.03 -17.36
N SER A 407 -14.62 27.19 -17.20
CA SER A 407 -13.67 26.80 -18.23
C SER A 407 -13.19 25.39 -17.91
N ASP A 408 -12.85 24.62 -18.94
CA ASP A 408 -12.35 23.25 -18.75
C ASP A 408 -11.09 23.28 -17.86
N PRO A 409 -11.10 22.61 -16.69
CA PRO A 409 -9.92 22.49 -15.85
C PRO A 409 -8.85 21.60 -16.48
N GLY A 410 -9.18 20.81 -17.51
CA GLY A 410 -8.25 19.89 -18.16
C GLY A 410 -7.70 18.82 -17.21
N ALA A 411 -8.43 18.51 -16.13
CA ALA A 411 -8.11 17.53 -15.11
C ALA A 411 -9.41 17.07 -14.43
N THR A 412 -9.48 15.79 -14.07
CA THR A 412 -10.62 15.22 -13.34
C THR A 412 -10.24 14.90 -11.90
N ILE A 413 -11.26 14.77 -11.05
CA ILE A 413 -11.09 14.38 -9.65
C ILE A 413 -12.04 13.24 -9.31
N CYS A 414 -11.59 12.35 -8.43
CA CYS A 414 -12.43 11.31 -7.85
C CYS A 414 -12.21 11.22 -6.35
N LEU A 415 -13.23 10.76 -5.62
CA LEU A 415 -13.10 10.41 -4.21
C LEU A 415 -12.32 9.09 -4.10
N SER A 416 -11.15 9.15 -3.48
CA SER A 416 -10.22 8.04 -3.27
C SER A 416 -9.51 8.22 -1.92
N PRO A 417 -10.20 8.02 -0.78
CA PRO A 417 -9.62 8.22 0.55
C PRO A 417 -8.35 7.42 0.77
N ALA A 418 -7.34 8.03 1.41
CA ALA A 418 -6.11 7.34 1.81
C ALA A 418 -6.38 6.20 2.80
N GLN A 419 -7.46 6.33 3.59
CA GLN A 419 -7.99 5.32 4.49
C GLN A 419 -9.39 4.92 4.02
N PRO A 420 -9.54 4.08 2.98
CA PRO A 420 -10.85 3.64 2.53
C PRO A 420 -11.57 2.90 3.68
N ALA A 421 -12.89 3.04 3.74
CA ALA A 421 -13.68 2.45 4.82
C ALA A 421 -13.56 0.92 4.82
N THR A 422 -13.67 0.33 3.64
CA THR A 422 -13.38 -1.08 3.38
C THR A 422 -12.47 -1.21 2.16
N GLY A 423 -11.89 -2.39 1.95
CA GLY A 423 -11.06 -2.71 0.80
C GLY A 423 -10.94 -4.22 0.66
N ALA A 424 -9.95 -4.70 -0.11
CA ALA A 424 -9.65 -6.12 -0.11
C ALA A 424 -9.41 -6.66 1.30
N LEU A 425 -10.02 -7.81 1.56
CA LEU A 425 -9.83 -8.54 2.80
C LEU A 425 -8.36 -8.87 3.01
N PHE A 426 -7.91 -8.80 4.26
CA PHE A 426 -6.57 -9.22 4.62
C PHE A 426 -6.29 -10.65 4.15
N GLN A 427 -5.23 -10.80 3.36
CA GLN A 427 -4.77 -12.10 2.89
C GLN A 427 -3.51 -12.50 3.68
N PRO A 428 -3.61 -13.48 4.59
CA PRO A 428 -2.42 -14.00 5.27
C PRO A 428 -1.47 -14.64 4.27
N GLY A 429 -0.17 -14.64 4.59
CA GLY A 429 0.77 -15.54 3.92
C GLY A 429 0.40 -17.01 4.18
N VAL A 430 0.77 -17.89 3.26
CA VAL A 430 0.64 -19.34 3.47
C VAL A 430 1.53 -19.75 4.65
N MET A 431 1.04 -20.65 5.50
CA MET A 431 1.85 -21.25 6.56
C MET A 431 2.72 -22.38 6.01
N GLY A 432 4.03 -22.32 6.30
CA GLY A 432 5.00 -23.38 6.01
C GLY A 432 5.54 -23.39 4.58
N TRP A 433 6.80 -23.79 4.47
CA TRP A 433 7.47 -24.30 3.26
C TRP A 433 7.73 -25.79 3.44
#